data_AF-A0A7S4KLL1-F1
#
_entry.id   AF-A0A7S4KLL1-F1
#
_cell.length_a   1.000
_cell.length_b   1.000
_cell.length_c   1.000
_cell.angle_alpha   90.00
_cell.angle_beta   90.00
_cell.angle_gamma   90.00
#
_symmetry.space_group_name_H-M   'P 1'
#
loop_
_entity.id
_entity.type
_entity.pdbx_description
1 polymer ?
#
loop_
_entity_poly.entity_id
_entity_poly.type
_entity_poly.pdbx_seq_one_letter_code
_entity_poly.pdbx_strand_id
1 'polypeptide(L)'
;VVGLLVLLLVGGLVERKKGTEKKKERDETHLKVMLRLLLLVGIFGLCFSQLFEEGGQEVNEYLEIEGKENEEQREKEQEKKEEREKEEEEEKEKELQRLEIREHLAEQREEREERREEREKEKEEKEAREKEKEEWAQWRRQERLGEEEVGEVEAEEEKKESIEDNPILDPKGKATKKKGDIDLVRFLHIPKSGTSFGATLKNWGCKSHEVPKQFEVHPIPPIKHQQLRSQQQQRRQLQQQRPRAQPQPQQKQLGDCLRIVGPGTHKPYSPENASTTFWVTMVRDPADRTISAFEYGRHVFGAIEEDRQKKNSAQGVDGFAALDFVEGCATKMMVEQHCGSRPWPDTSAMLDKAISVLTNDLDFVGITSRWRESICLFHAMHGEGFFSVSECGAMFELFNMRPGHYNHDLLTKWRPKIMTILENHNDPDIILHQHAVKRFEADYERYRPEVEQCLADVERCMGNNENI
;
A
#
# COMPACT_ATOMS: atom_id res chain seq x y z
N VAL A 1 -29.57 64.91 44.57
CA VAL A 1 -30.78 65.75 44.75
C VAL A 1 -30.55 66.90 45.73
N VAL A 2 -30.12 66.65 46.98
CA VAL A 2 -29.87 67.71 48.00
C VAL A 2 -28.85 68.77 47.54
N GLY A 3 -27.73 68.36 46.94
CA GLY A 3 -26.75 69.31 46.38
C GLY A 3 -27.30 70.21 45.26
N LEU A 4 -28.30 69.72 44.52
CA LEU A 4 -28.96 70.45 43.44
C LEU A 4 -29.95 71.50 43.98
N LEU A 5 -30.60 71.21 45.12
CA LEU A 5 -31.44 72.15 45.86
C LEU A 5 -30.63 73.31 46.48
N VAL A 6 -29.43 73.02 47.00
CA VAL A 6 -28.54 74.06 47.55
C VAL A 6 -28.07 75.02 46.46
N LEU A 7 -27.71 74.52 45.28
CA LEU A 7 -27.31 75.35 44.14
C LEU A 7 -28.43 76.26 43.64
N LEU A 8 -29.69 75.79 43.62
CA LEU A 8 -30.84 76.61 43.22
C LEU A 8 -31.15 77.72 44.22
N LEU A 9 -30.99 77.46 45.53
CA LEU A 9 -31.16 78.47 46.57
C LEU A 9 -30.07 79.54 46.55
N VAL A 10 -28.82 79.15 46.29
CA VAL A 10 -27.69 80.08 46.17
C VAL A 10 -27.79 80.90 44.88
N GLY A 11 -28.21 80.27 43.77
CA GLY A 11 -28.43 80.96 42.49
C GLY A 11 -29.51 82.04 42.55
N GLY A 12 -30.63 81.78 43.25
CA GLY A 12 -31.71 82.75 43.40
C GLY A 12 -31.36 84.01 44.21
N LEU A 13 -30.28 83.99 44.99
CA LEU A 13 -29.84 85.14 45.78
C LEU A 13 -28.95 86.11 45.00
N VAL A 14 -28.33 85.67 43.91
CA VAL A 14 -27.41 86.51 43.11
C VAL A 14 -28.17 87.51 42.24
N GLU A 15 -29.45 87.27 41.94
CA GLU A 15 -30.22 88.10 40.99
C GLU A 15 -30.99 89.29 41.62
N ARG A 16 -30.96 89.46 42.95
CA ARG A 16 -31.58 90.63 43.62
C ARG A 16 -30.54 91.63 44.11
N LYS A 17 -29.99 92.43 43.20
CA LYS A 17 -29.21 93.63 43.57
C LYS A 17 -29.53 94.82 42.66
N LYS A 18 -30.67 95.47 42.91
CA LYS A 18 -30.99 96.87 42.54
C LYS A 18 -32.28 97.28 43.26
N GLY A 19 -32.17 98.07 44.33
CA GLY A 19 -33.34 98.61 45.03
C GLY A 19 -33.05 99.23 46.41
N THR A 20 -32.80 100.54 46.39
CA THR A 20 -33.08 101.57 47.42
C THR A 20 -32.83 101.33 48.92
N GLU A 21 -32.14 102.31 49.49
CA GLU A 21 -31.56 102.47 50.82
C GLU A 21 -32.59 102.66 51.97
N LYS A 22 -33.49 101.71 52.19
CA LYS A 22 -34.38 101.72 53.38
C LYS A 22 -34.82 100.35 53.91
N LYS A 23 -34.01 99.31 53.69
CA LYS A 23 -34.35 97.92 54.05
C LYS A 23 -33.23 97.15 54.77
N LYS A 24 -32.33 97.86 55.45
CA LYS A 24 -31.13 97.26 56.07
C LYS A 24 -31.42 96.45 57.34
N GLU A 25 -32.54 96.68 58.03
CA GLU A 25 -32.85 96.02 59.30
C GLU A 25 -33.66 94.71 59.15
N ARG A 26 -34.42 94.55 58.05
CA ARG A 26 -35.22 93.33 57.81
C ARG A 26 -34.38 92.19 57.23
N ASP A 27 -33.33 92.52 56.48
CA ASP A 27 -32.48 91.54 55.80
C ASP A 27 -31.55 90.80 56.79
N GLU A 28 -31.19 91.42 57.92
CA GLU A 28 -30.36 90.76 58.93
C GLU A 28 -31.12 89.63 59.67
N THR A 29 -32.42 89.81 59.91
CA THR A 29 -33.25 88.76 60.51
C THR A 29 -33.48 87.60 59.54
N HIS A 30 -33.70 87.88 58.25
CA HIS A 30 -33.83 86.84 57.22
C HIS A 30 -32.53 86.06 57.02
N LEU A 31 -31.37 86.73 57.10
CA LEU A 31 -30.08 86.07 56.99
C LEU A 31 -29.82 85.15 58.19
N LYS A 32 -30.14 85.58 59.42
CA LYS A 32 -30.03 84.75 60.63
C LYS A 32 -30.97 83.53 60.60
N VAL A 33 -32.18 83.67 60.06
CA VAL A 33 -33.12 82.55 59.90
C VAL A 33 -32.63 81.57 58.82
N MET A 34 -32.13 82.06 57.69
CA MET A 34 -31.55 81.20 56.66
C MET A 34 -30.30 80.46 57.15
N LEU A 35 -29.42 81.13 57.91
CA LEU A 35 -28.23 80.48 58.45
C LEU A 35 -28.58 79.37 59.43
N ARG A 36 -29.62 79.55 60.26
CA ARG A 36 -30.14 78.49 61.16
C ARG A 36 -30.77 77.33 60.40
N LEU A 37 -31.50 77.62 59.31
CA LEU A 37 -32.06 76.59 58.44
C LEU A 37 -30.96 75.79 57.73
N LEU A 38 -29.91 76.44 57.23
CA LEU A 38 -28.75 75.78 56.64
C LEU A 38 -27.99 74.93 57.66
N LEU A 39 -27.86 75.40 58.90
CA LEU A 39 -27.27 74.61 59.99
C LEU A 39 -28.12 73.38 60.33
N LEU A 40 -29.45 73.52 60.40
CA LEU A 40 -30.34 72.38 60.64
C LEU A 40 -30.32 71.37 59.48
N VAL A 41 -30.27 71.84 58.23
CA VAL A 41 -30.13 70.97 57.06
C VAL A 41 -28.76 70.28 57.04
N GLY A 42 -27.69 70.98 57.45
CA GLY A 42 -26.36 70.39 57.58
C GLY A 42 -26.28 69.32 58.67
N ILE A 43 -26.88 69.59 59.83
CA ILE A 43 -26.95 68.61 60.94
C ILE A 43 -27.81 67.41 60.55
N PHE A 44 -28.98 67.63 59.96
CA PHE A 44 -29.80 66.53 59.46
C PHE A 44 -29.08 65.74 58.37
N GLY A 45 -28.38 66.40 57.45
CA GLY A 45 -27.57 65.75 56.42
C GLY A 45 -26.47 64.87 57.02
N LEU A 46 -25.74 65.36 58.02
CA LEU A 46 -24.70 64.58 58.71
C LEU A 46 -25.28 63.38 59.47
N CYS A 47 -26.38 63.56 60.20
CA CYS A 47 -27.04 62.45 60.89
C CYS A 47 -27.62 61.42 59.92
N PHE A 48 -28.16 61.86 58.77
CA PHE A 48 -28.70 60.96 57.74
C PHE A 48 -27.59 60.21 57.00
N SER A 49 -26.43 60.85 56.77
CA SER A 49 -25.24 60.19 56.22
C SER A 49 -24.69 59.11 57.15
N GLN A 50 -24.62 59.36 58.45
CA GLN A 50 -24.21 58.34 59.42
C GLN A 50 -25.19 57.16 59.50
N LEU A 51 -26.51 57.43 59.50
CA LEU A 51 -27.52 56.36 59.49
C LEU A 51 -27.53 55.53 58.21
N PHE A 52 -27.20 56.13 57.06
CA PHE A 52 -27.09 55.40 55.78
C PHE A 52 -25.77 54.63 55.65
N GLU A 53 -24.69 55.08 56.27
CA GLU A 53 -23.42 54.32 56.30
C GLU A 53 -23.58 53.04 57.14
N GLU A 54 -24.24 53.10 58.29
CA GLU A 54 -24.43 51.91 59.14
C GLU A 54 -25.49 50.94 58.58
N GLY A 55 -26.61 51.44 58.04
CA GLY A 55 -27.64 50.59 57.43
C GLY A 55 -27.29 50.06 56.03
N GLY A 56 -26.41 50.75 55.30
CA GLY A 56 -25.98 50.34 53.96
C GLY A 56 -25.03 49.13 53.96
N GLN A 57 -24.23 48.97 55.02
CA GLN A 57 -23.29 47.85 55.15
C GLN A 57 -24.03 46.52 55.36
N GLU A 58 -25.06 46.46 56.21
CA GLU A 58 -25.82 45.23 56.46
C GLU A 58 -26.62 44.77 55.23
N VAL A 59 -27.21 45.71 54.47
CA VAL A 59 -27.96 45.38 53.25
C VAL A 59 -27.02 44.90 52.13
N ASN A 60 -25.82 45.48 52.04
CA ASN A 60 -24.83 45.05 51.04
C ASN A 60 -24.28 43.65 51.38
N GLU A 61 -24.05 43.34 52.65
CA GLU A 61 -23.62 42.01 53.09
C GLU A 61 -24.69 40.94 52.79
N TYR A 62 -25.98 41.25 53.01
CA TYR A 62 -27.07 40.32 52.68
C TYR A 62 -27.18 40.05 51.17
N LEU A 63 -27.08 41.09 50.33
CA LEU A 63 -27.12 40.95 48.88
C LEU A 63 -25.90 40.20 48.32
N GLU A 64 -24.72 40.35 48.95
CA GLU A 64 -23.54 39.57 48.60
C GLU A 64 -23.68 38.07 48.94
N ILE A 65 -24.35 37.74 50.05
CA ILE A 65 -24.63 36.35 50.44
C ILE A 65 -25.65 35.72 49.48
N GLU A 66 -26.78 36.38 49.20
CA GLU A 66 -27.76 35.87 48.23
C GLU A 66 -27.17 35.77 46.81
N GLY A 67 -26.27 36.69 46.44
CA GLY A 67 -25.55 36.61 45.17
C GLY A 67 -24.68 35.36 45.05
N LYS A 68 -23.92 35.04 46.11
CA LYS A 68 -23.04 33.86 46.16
C LYS A 68 -23.83 32.55 46.19
N GLU A 69 -24.93 32.47 46.92
CA GLU A 69 -25.78 31.28 46.95
C GLU A 69 -26.43 31.00 45.57
N ASN A 70 -26.87 32.04 44.87
CA ASN A 70 -27.41 31.91 43.52
C ASN A 70 -26.35 31.54 42.48
N GLU A 71 -25.12 32.03 42.63
CA GLU A 71 -23.99 31.67 41.77
C GLU A 71 -23.59 30.20 41.98
N GLU A 72 -23.46 29.75 43.23
CA GLU A 72 -23.16 28.36 43.55
C GLU A 72 -24.25 27.40 43.03
N GLN A 73 -25.53 27.80 43.12
CA GLN A 73 -26.61 27.00 42.57
C GLN A 73 -26.55 26.90 41.04
N ARG A 74 -26.19 27.98 40.35
CA ARG A 74 -26.00 27.98 38.88
C ARG A 74 -24.83 27.12 38.44
N GLU A 75 -23.72 27.16 39.17
CA GLU A 75 -22.56 26.30 38.89
C GLU A 75 -22.93 24.83 39.05
N LYS A 76 -23.64 24.45 40.12
CA LYS A 76 -24.14 23.08 40.32
C LYS A 76 -25.13 22.62 39.26
N GLU A 77 -25.98 23.53 38.77
CA GLU A 77 -26.91 23.22 37.66
C GLU A 77 -26.17 23.05 36.33
N GLN A 78 -25.13 23.85 36.09
CA GLN A 78 -24.28 23.73 34.91
C GLN A 78 -23.48 22.43 34.93
N GLU A 79 -22.84 22.08 36.04
CA GLU A 79 -22.07 20.84 36.18
C GLU A 79 -22.96 19.59 35.93
N LYS A 80 -24.17 19.58 36.52
CA LYS A 80 -25.15 18.50 36.25
C LYS A 80 -25.60 18.43 34.80
N LYS A 81 -25.65 19.56 34.10
CA LYS A 81 -26.00 19.60 32.68
C LYS A 81 -24.87 19.03 31.83
N GLU A 82 -23.62 19.42 32.10
CA GLU A 82 -22.43 18.91 31.43
C GLU A 82 -22.25 17.40 31.65
N GLU A 83 -22.53 16.91 32.87
CA GLU A 83 -22.51 15.46 33.18
C GLU A 83 -23.54 14.68 32.34
N ARG A 84 -24.78 15.19 32.23
CA ARG A 84 -25.82 14.56 31.39
C ARG A 84 -25.47 14.57 29.90
N GLU A 85 -24.90 15.66 29.40
CA GLU A 85 -24.48 15.75 27.99
C GLU A 85 -23.36 14.73 27.69
N LYS A 86 -22.43 14.55 28.64
CA LYS A 86 -21.37 13.54 28.53
C LYS A 86 -21.89 12.11 28.57
N GLU A 87 -22.85 11.81 29.45
CA GLU A 87 -23.52 10.50 29.49
C GLU A 87 -24.27 10.21 28.18
N GLU A 88 -24.95 11.20 27.61
CA GLU A 88 -25.65 11.06 26.32
C GLU A 88 -24.67 10.84 25.15
N GLU A 89 -23.52 11.51 25.16
CA GLU A 89 -22.46 11.31 24.15
C GLU A 89 -21.84 9.90 24.26
N GLU A 90 -21.58 9.42 25.47
CA GLU A 90 -21.08 8.06 25.71
C GLU A 90 -22.10 6.99 25.29
N GLU A 91 -23.40 7.22 25.49
CA GLU A 91 -24.45 6.32 25.04
C GLU A 91 -24.55 6.27 23.51
N LYS A 92 -24.43 7.42 22.83
CA LYS A 92 -24.39 7.50 21.35
C LYS A 92 -23.17 6.79 20.77
N GLU A 93 -22.00 6.93 21.40
CA GLU A 93 -20.79 6.21 20.96
C GLU A 93 -20.96 4.70 21.10
N LYS A 94 -21.53 4.23 22.21
CA LYS A 94 -21.85 2.80 22.41
C LYS A 94 -22.87 2.28 21.40
N GLU A 95 -23.86 3.08 21.03
CA GLU A 95 -24.84 2.72 20.00
C GLU A 95 -24.19 2.60 18.62
N LEU A 96 -23.30 3.55 18.27
CA LEU A 96 -22.54 3.50 17.02
C LEU A 96 -21.65 2.25 16.94
N GLN A 97 -20.93 1.92 18.02
CA GLN A 97 -20.11 0.69 18.08
C GLN A 97 -20.97 -0.58 17.92
N ARG A 98 -22.19 -0.60 18.47
CA ARG A 98 -23.12 -1.74 18.28
C ARG A 98 -23.60 -1.87 16.83
N LEU A 99 -23.80 -0.75 16.13
CA LEU A 99 -24.16 -0.74 14.71
C LEU A 99 -23.02 -1.27 13.85
N GLU A 100 -21.78 -0.80 14.08
CA GLU A 100 -20.59 -1.29 13.37
C GLU A 100 -20.39 -2.80 13.55
N ILE A 101 -20.53 -3.31 14.77
CA ILE A 101 -20.47 -4.76 15.05
C ILE A 101 -21.57 -5.51 14.29
N ARG A 102 -22.77 -4.94 14.20
CA ARG A 102 -23.90 -5.58 13.50
C ARG A 102 -23.68 -5.63 11.99
N GLU A 103 -23.14 -4.57 11.39
CA GLU A 103 -22.77 -4.52 9.97
C GLU A 103 -21.66 -5.54 9.68
N HIS A 104 -20.60 -5.58 10.48
CA HIS A 104 -19.53 -6.56 10.31
C HIS A 104 -20.02 -8.01 10.40
N LEU A 105 -20.94 -8.30 11.34
CA LEU A 105 -21.56 -9.63 11.44
C LEU A 105 -22.50 -9.95 10.27
N ALA A 106 -23.08 -8.95 9.60
CA ALA A 106 -23.89 -9.13 8.40
C ALA A 106 -22.99 -9.46 7.20
N GLU A 107 -21.90 -8.73 7.01
CA GLU A 107 -20.89 -9.00 5.98
C GLU A 107 -20.32 -10.41 6.11
N GLN A 108 -19.95 -10.84 7.33
CA GLN A 108 -19.47 -12.20 7.57
C GLN A 108 -20.51 -13.29 7.27
N ARG A 109 -21.81 -12.99 7.35
CA ARG A 109 -22.87 -13.95 6.99
C ARG A 109 -23.00 -14.06 5.47
N GLU A 110 -22.97 -12.93 4.77
CA GLU A 110 -23.00 -12.88 3.30
C GLU A 110 -21.79 -13.62 2.73
N GLU A 111 -20.59 -13.37 3.23
CA GLU A 111 -19.37 -14.07 2.78
C GLU A 111 -19.46 -15.60 3.02
N ARG A 112 -20.06 -16.04 4.12
CA ARG A 112 -20.27 -17.48 4.40
C ARG A 112 -21.31 -18.09 3.45
N GLU A 113 -22.31 -17.33 3.04
CA GLU A 113 -23.33 -17.77 2.09
C GLU A 113 -22.73 -17.89 0.69
N GLU A 114 -21.97 -16.89 0.23
CA GLU A 114 -21.25 -16.94 -1.05
C GLU A 114 -20.28 -18.14 -1.11
N ARG A 115 -19.48 -18.36 -0.06
CA ARG A 115 -18.58 -19.53 0.02
C ARG A 115 -19.33 -20.86 0.01
N ARG A 116 -20.56 -20.89 0.54
CA ARG A 116 -21.39 -22.09 0.49
C ARG A 116 -21.91 -22.34 -0.92
N GLU A 117 -22.38 -21.30 -1.61
CA GLU A 117 -22.80 -21.40 -3.02
C GLU A 117 -21.65 -21.82 -3.94
N GLU A 118 -20.44 -21.30 -3.72
CA GLU A 118 -19.24 -21.68 -4.47
C GLU A 118 -18.92 -23.17 -4.30
N ARG A 119 -18.97 -23.69 -3.06
CA ARG A 119 -18.77 -25.13 -2.78
C ARG A 119 -19.86 -26.01 -3.39
N GLU A 120 -21.11 -25.53 -3.43
CA GLU A 120 -22.20 -26.24 -4.11
C GLU A 120 -21.94 -26.31 -5.62
N LYS A 121 -21.49 -25.21 -6.25
CA LYS A 121 -21.09 -25.19 -7.68
C LYS A 121 -19.89 -26.08 -7.99
N GLU A 122 -18.84 -26.05 -7.15
CA GLU A 122 -17.68 -26.94 -7.32
C GLU A 122 -18.06 -28.41 -7.23
N LYS A 123 -19.00 -28.75 -6.34
CA LYS A 123 -19.52 -30.11 -6.20
C LYS A 123 -20.29 -30.53 -7.46
N GLU A 124 -21.16 -29.67 -7.98
CA GLU A 124 -21.90 -29.93 -9.23
C GLU A 124 -20.95 -30.10 -10.43
N GLU A 125 -19.92 -29.25 -10.55
CA GLU A 125 -18.92 -29.36 -11.63
C GLU A 125 -18.12 -30.66 -11.52
N LYS A 126 -17.74 -31.06 -10.30
CA LYS A 126 -17.04 -32.33 -10.06
C LYS A 126 -17.92 -33.54 -10.44
N GLU A 127 -19.19 -33.52 -10.06
CA GLU A 127 -20.15 -34.57 -10.44
C GLU A 127 -20.34 -34.63 -11.96
N ALA A 128 -20.39 -33.48 -12.64
CA ALA A 128 -20.46 -33.42 -14.10
C ALA A 128 -19.21 -33.99 -14.78
N ARG A 129 -18.01 -33.66 -14.31
CA ARG A 129 -16.74 -34.20 -14.84
C ARG A 129 -16.62 -35.71 -14.64
N GLU A 130 -17.07 -36.25 -13.50
CA GLU A 130 -17.07 -37.70 -13.28
C GLU A 130 -18.06 -38.40 -14.22
N LYS A 131 -19.24 -37.82 -14.45
CA LYS A 131 -20.20 -38.35 -15.43
C LYS A 131 -19.63 -38.35 -16.86
N GLU A 132 -18.96 -37.27 -17.27
CA GLU A 132 -18.29 -37.19 -18.58
C GLU A 132 -17.19 -38.26 -18.73
N LYS A 133 -16.40 -38.50 -17.68
CA LYS A 133 -15.40 -39.59 -17.67
C LYS A 133 -16.05 -40.96 -17.81
N GLU A 134 -17.18 -41.21 -17.14
CA GLU A 134 -17.92 -42.46 -17.25
C GLU A 134 -18.49 -42.67 -18.67
N GLU A 135 -19.07 -41.62 -19.27
CA GLU A 135 -19.57 -41.63 -20.65
C GLU A 135 -18.43 -41.91 -21.64
N TRP A 136 -17.29 -41.24 -21.49
CA TRP A 136 -16.11 -41.47 -22.33
C TRP A 136 -15.56 -42.89 -22.17
N ALA A 137 -15.52 -43.43 -20.95
CA ALA A 137 -15.11 -44.80 -20.68
C ALA A 137 -16.08 -45.85 -21.24
N GLN A 138 -17.38 -45.54 -21.32
CA GLN A 138 -18.37 -46.38 -22.01
C GLN A 138 -18.16 -46.34 -23.52
N TRP A 139 -17.98 -45.16 -24.11
CA TRP A 139 -17.71 -44.99 -25.54
C TRP A 139 -16.46 -45.76 -25.98
N ARG A 140 -15.35 -45.64 -25.25
CA ARG A 140 -14.10 -46.40 -25.49
C ARG A 140 -14.22 -47.91 -25.33
N ARG A 141 -15.23 -48.40 -24.60
CA ARG A 141 -15.53 -49.84 -24.53
C ARG A 141 -16.29 -50.31 -25.76
N GLN A 142 -17.21 -49.50 -26.29
CA GLN A 142 -17.94 -49.82 -27.52
C GLN A 142 -17.01 -49.82 -28.74
N GLU A 143 -16.09 -48.86 -28.82
CA GLU A 143 -15.09 -48.78 -29.91
C GLU A 143 -14.22 -50.04 -29.97
N ARG A 144 -13.68 -50.49 -28.83
CA ARG A 144 -12.89 -51.74 -28.74
C ARG A 144 -13.66 -52.99 -29.18
N LEU A 145 -14.94 -53.08 -28.85
CA LEU A 145 -15.77 -54.20 -29.29
C LEU A 145 -15.99 -54.20 -30.81
N GLY A 146 -15.99 -53.02 -31.44
CA GLY A 146 -16.02 -52.90 -32.91
C GLY A 146 -14.69 -53.23 -33.58
N GLU A 147 -13.56 -52.92 -32.94
CA GLU A 147 -12.22 -53.23 -33.46
C GLU A 147 -11.87 -54.73 -33.35
N GLU A 148 -12.31 -55.43 -32.28
CA GLU A 148 -12.11 -56.88 -32.15
C GLU A 148 -12.84 -57.68 -33.24
N GLU A 149 -13.95 -57.17 -33.79
CA GLU A 149 -14.65 -57.81 -34.94
C GLU A 149 -13.91 -57.63 -36.28
N VAL A 150 -12.99 -56.67 -36.38
CA VAL A 150 -12.27 -56.35 -37.64
C VAL A 150 -10.80 -56.80 -37.58
N GLY A 151 -10.21 -56.88 -36.38
CA GLY A 151 -8.79 -57.16 -36.17
C GLY A 151 -8.34 -58.62 -36.30
N GLU A 152 -9.25 -59.59 -36.43
CA GLU A 152 -8.87 -61.01 -36.59
C GLU A 152 -8.37 -61.36 -38.01
N VAL A 153 -8.32 -60.39 -38.93
CA VAL A 153 -7.91 -60.61 -40.34
C VAL A 153 -6.53 -60.03 -40.70
N GLU A 154 -5.96 -59.10 -39.92
CA GLU A 154 -4.77 -58.33 -40.36
C GLU A 154 -3.55 -58.35 -39.41
N ALA A 155 -3.51 -59.23 -38.41
CA ALA A 155 -2.40 -59.29 -37.44
C ALA A 155 -1.35 -60.38 -37.76
N GLU A 156 -0.66 -60.29 -38.91
CA GLU A 156 0.62 -61.01 -39.11
C GLU A 156 1.78 -60.20 -39.71
N GLU A 157 1.58 -58.94 -40.12
CA GLU A 157 2.68 -58.10 -40.62
C GLU A 157 2.66 -56.72 -39.96
N GLU A 158 3.38 -56.53 -38.85
CA GLU A 158 4.41 -55.47 -38.85
C GLU A 158 5.41 -55.58 -37.69
N LYS A 159 6.66 -55.67 -38.13
CA LYS A 159 7.91 -55.67 -37.37
C LYS A 159 8.13 -54.34 -36.66
N LYS A 160 8.54 -54.46 -35.40
CA LYS A 160 9.77 -53.87 -34.82
C LYS A 160 10.33 -52.64 -35.57
N GLU A 161 9.98 -51.45 -35.10
CA GLU A 161 10.80 -50.26 -35.27
C GLU A 161 11.17 -49.69 -33.90
N SER A 162 12.47 -49.44 -33.73
CA SER A 162 13.11 -49.04 -32.49
C SER A 162 12.69 -47.62 -32.09
N ILE A 163 12.23 -47.49 -30.84
CA ILE A 163 11.97 -46.22 -30.17
C ILE A 163 13.33 -45.54 -29.92
N GLU A 164 13.74 -44.67 -30.84
CA GLU A 164 14.78 -43.67 -30.59
C GLU A 164 14.18 -42.48 -29.84
N ASP A 165 14.97 -41.92 -28.92
CA ASP A 165 14.65 -40.80 -28.04
C ASP A 165 14.19 -39.56 -28.81
N ASN A 166 12.87 -39.45 -29.03
CA ASN A 166 12.28 -38.23 -29.56
C ASN A 166 12.49 -37.10 -28.54
N PRO A 167 13.17 -35.99 -28.92
CA PRO A 167 13.38 -34.88 -28.01
C PRO A 167 12.02 -34.33 -27.57
N ILE A 168 11.85 -34.11 -26.26
CA ILE A 168 10.68 -33.44 -25.71
C ILE A 168 10.68 -32.02 -26.30
N LEU A 169 9.89 -31.82 -27.36
CA LEU A 169 9.65 -30.51 -27.93
C LEU A 169 8.81 -29.70 -26.94
N ASP A 170 9.09 -28.40 -26.84
CA ASP A 170 8.16 -27.51 -26.18
C ASP A 170 6.84 -27.44 -26.99
N PRO A 171 5.72 -26.98 -26.42
CA PRO A 171 4.45 -26.84 -27.14
C PRO A 171 4.50 -25.90 -28.34
N LYS A 172 5.61 -25.19 -28.58
CA LYS A 172 5.86 -24.37 -29.76
C LYS A 172 6.70 -25.10 -30.82
N GLY A 173 7.01 -26.38 -30.61
CA GLY A 173 7.89 -27.16 -31.46
C GLY A 173 9.36 -26.71 -31.41
N LYS A 174 9.74 -25.84 -30.47
CA LYS A 174 11.13 -25.45 -30.25
C LYS A 174 11.79 -26.49 -29.34
N ALA A 175 12.98 -26.93 -29.75
CA ALA A 175 13.84 -27.70 -28.87
C ALA A 175 14.17 -26.84 -27.65
N THR A 176 13.99 -27.39 -26.44
CA THR A 176 14.45 -26.74 -25.22
C THR A 176 15.95 -26.54 -25.31
N LYS A 177 16.43 -25.32 -25.06
CA LYS A 177 17.87 -25.03 -25.04
C LYS A 177 18.49 -25.86 -23.92
N LYS A 178 19.36 -26.82 -24.26
CA LYS A 178 20.08 -27.58 -23.23
C LYS A 178 21.00 -26.63 -22.49
N LYS A 179 21.19 -26.85 -21.19
CA LYS A 179 22.05 -26.02 -20.33
C LYS A 179 23.47 -25.84 -20.91
N GLY A 180 23.98 -26.85 -21.62
CA GLY A 180 25.29 -26.81 -22.29
C GLY A 180 25.40 -25.85 -23.47
N ASP A 181 24.27 -25.43 -24.06
CA ASP A 181 24.21 -24.55 -25.23
C ASP A 181 23.93 -23.08 -24.85
N ILE A 182 23.76 -22.80 -23.54
CA ILE A 182 23.41 -21.46 -23.04
C ILE A 182 24.69 -20.74 -22.60
N ASP A 183 25.16 -19.79 -23.42
CA ASP A 183 26.31 -18.95 -23.05
C ASP A 183 25.92 -17.75 -22.16
N LEU A 184 24.65 -17.35 -22.20
CA LEU A 184 24.17 -16.13 -21.58
C LEU A 184 22.75 -16.26 -21.06
N VAL A 185 22.58 -15.88 -19.79
CA VAL A 185 21.28 -15.74 -19.14
C VAL A 185 20.98 -14.25 -19.01
N ARG A 186 19.86 -13.81 -19.56
CA ARG A 186 19.37 -12.44 -19.37
C ARG A 186 18.09 -12.45 -18.55
N PHE A 187 18.19 -11.87 -17.36
CA PHE A 187 17.03 -11.51 -16.58
C PHE A 187 16.49 -10.17 -17.07
N LEU A 188 15.36 -10.20 -17.78
CA LEU A 188 14.57 -9.02 -18.09
C LEU A 188 13.96 -8.48 -16.81
N HIS A 189 14.75 -7.69 -16.08
CA HIS A 189 14.39 -7.19 -14.76
C HIS A 189 13.50 -5.95 -14.87
N ILE A 190 12.20 -6.19 -15.03
CA ILE A 190 11.15 -5.16 -14.93
C ILE A 190 11.26 -4.52 -13.54
N PRO A 191 11.33 -3.17 -13.45
CA PRO A 191 11.42 -2.50 -12.16
C PRO A 191 10.36 -2.97 -11.17
N LYS A 192 10.82 -3.35 -9.97
CA LYS A 192 9.98 -3.81 -8.85
C LYS A 192 9.32 -5.18 -9.01
N SER A 193 9.73 -5.93 -10.02
CA SER A 193 9.28 -7.31 -10.24
C SER A 193 10.41 -8.29 -9.92
N GLY A 194 10.61 -8.58 -8.63
CA GLY A 194 11.40 -9.75 -8.22
C GLY A 194 12.93 -9.66 -8.36
N THR A 195 13.58 -8.58 -7.92
CA THR A 195 15.06 -8.49 -7.91
C THR A 195 15.75 -9.70 -7.25
N SER A 196 15.11 -10.30 -6.24
CA SER A 196 15.59 -11.51 -5.56
C SER A 196 15.72 -12.74 -6.46
N PHE A 197 15.03 -12.78 -7.60
CA PHE A 197 15.09 -13.89 -8.55
C PHE A 197 16.50 -14.05 -9.14
N GLY A 198 17.32 -12.98 -9.11
CA GLY A 198 18.73 -13.09 -9.44
C GLY A 198 19.51 -14.08 -8.56
N ALA A 199 19.05 -14.35 -7.34
CA ALA A 199 19.64 -15.36 -6.46
C ALA A 199 19.38 -16.78 -7.01
N THR A 200 18.14 -17.06 -7.42
CA THR A 200 17.75 -18.30 -8.09
C THR A 200 18.53 -18.54 -9.38
N LEU A 201 18.60 -17.53 -10.26
CA LEU A 201 19.36 -17.65 -11.50
C LEU A 201 20.84 -17.92 -11.24
N LYS A 202 21.40 -17.31 -10.19
CA LYS A 202 22.79 -17.50 -9.84
C LYS A 202 23.07 -18.90 -9.32
N ASN A 203 22.21 -19.44 -8.46
CA ASN A 203 22.37 -20.79 -7.97
C ASN A 203 22.22 -21.80 -9.12
N TRP A 204 21.20 -21.62 -9.96
CA TRP A 204 20.98 -22.47 -11.14
C TRP A 204 22.14 -22.42 -12.15
N GLY A 205 22.67 -21.22 -12.40
CA GLY A 205 23.71 -20.99 -13.40
C GLY A 205 25.11 -21.44 -12.97
N CYS A 206 25.37 -21.71 -11.70
CA CYS A 206 26.68 -22.12 -11.20
C CYS A 206 26.76 -23.64 -10.99
N LYS A 207 27.74 -24.32 -11.62
CA LYS A 207 27.93 -25.77 -11.43
C LYS A 207 28.50 -26.13 -10.05
N SER A 208 29.29 -25.26 -9.45
CA SER A 208 29.86 -25.50 -8.11
C SER A 208 28.84 -25.12 -7.04
N HIS A 209 28.46 -26.10 -6.22
CA HIS A 209 27.60 -25.95 -5.04
C HIS A 209 28.12 -24.93 -4.00
N GLU A 210 29.35 -24.46 -4.14
CA GLU A 210 29.90 -23.35 -3.38
C GLU A 210 29.32 -22.02 -3.88
N VAL A 211 28.06 -21.73 -3.53
CA VAL A 211 27.56 -20.35 -3.56
C VAL A 211 28.50 -19.56 -2.63
N PRO A 212 29.25 -18.56 -3.13
CA PRO A 212 30.21 -17.86 -2.29
C PRO A 212 29.46 -17.20 -1.13
N LYS A 213 29.85 -17.45 0.13
CA LYS A 213 29.20 -16.95 1.36
C LYS A 213 28.84 -15.46 1.34
N GLN A 214 29.57 -14.65 0.58
CA GLN A 214 29.27 -13.23 0.31
C GLN A 214 27.92 -12.95 -0.39
N PHE A 215 27.24 -13.98 -0.89
CA PHE A 215 25.88 -13.89 -1.45
C PHE A 215 24.82 -14.45 -0.52
N GLU A 216 25.17 -14.88 0.70
CA GLU A 216 24.19 -15.05 1.77
C GLU A 216 23.49 -13.70 1.93
N VAL A 217 22.25 -13.66 1.45
CA VAL A 217 21.36 -12.55 1.72
C VAL A 217 21.09 -12.65 3.22
N HIS A 218 21.87 -11.93 4.03
CA HIS A 218 21.49 -11.74 5.41
C HIS A 218 20.07 -11.20 5.38
N PRO A 219 19.10 -11.86 6.03
CA PRO A 219 17.75 -11.35 6.14
C PRO A 219 17.91 -9.93 6.69
N ILE A 220 17.68 -8.94 5.84
CA ILE A 220 17.67 -7.56 6.29
C ILE A 220 16.48 -7.57 7.25
N PRO A 221 16.67 -7.36 8.57
CA PRO A 221 15.53 -7.27 9.46
C PRO A 221 14.56 -6.23 8.90
N PRO A 222 13.27 -6.24 9.26
CA PRO A 222 12.34 -5.18 8.89
C PRO A 222 12.81 -3.85 9.50
N ILE A 223 13.83 -3.26 8.88
CA ILE A 223 14.42 -1.99 9.21
C ILE A 223 13.36 -0.99 8.77
N LYS A 224 12.86 -0.20 9.73
CA LYS A 224 11.92 0.89 9.45
C LYS A 224 12.39 1.63 8.20
N HIS A 225 11.50 1.84 7.24
CA HIS A 225 11.82 2.37 5.91
C HIS A 225 12.67 3.67 5.95
N GLN A 226 12.60 4.41 7.06
CA GLN A 226 13.42 5.59 7.38
C GLN A 226 14.93 5.27 7.58
N GLN A 227 15.27 4.17 8.25
CA GLN A 227 16.65 3.71 8.41
C GLN A 227 17.23 3.13 7.10
N LEU A 228 16.41 2.51 6.24
CA LEU A 228 16.85 2.12 4.90
C LEU A 228 17.16 3.34 4.04
N ARG A 229 16.38 4.43 4.16
CA ARG A 229 16.69 5.69 3.46
C ARG A 229 18.01 6.31 3.94
N SER A 230 18.26 6.33 5.25
CA SER A 230 19.54 6.84 5.78
C SER A 230 20.72 5.96 5.40
N GLN A 231 20.59 4.63 5.45
CA GLN A 231 21.62 3.71 4.98
C GLN A 231 21.86 3.81 3.47
N GLN A 232 20.81 3.99 2.66
CA GLN A 232 20.94 4.15 1.21
C GLN A 232 21.58 5.49 0.86
N GLN A 233 21.26 6.56 1.58
CA GLN A 233 21.96 7.85 1.49
C GLN A 233 23.43 7.72 1.89
N GLN A 234 23.72 7.04 3.00
CA GLN A 234 25.08 6.78 3.46
C GLN A 234 25.88 5.94 2.44
N ARG A 235 25.27 4.90 1.85
CA ARG A 235 25.86 4.12 0.76
C ARG A 235 26.13 4.97 -0.48
N ARG A 236 25.23 5.90 -0.84
CA ARG A 236 25.44 6.84 -1.95
C ARG A 236 26.58 7.80 -1.65
N GLN A 237 26.67 8.33 -0.43
CA GLN A 237 27.79 9.17 0.01
C GLN A 237 29.11 8.38 -0.04
N LEU A 238 29.14 7.15 0.46
CA LEU A 238 30.31 6.27 0.38
C LEU A 238 30.69 5.93 -1.07
N GLN A 239 29.71 5.73 -1.97
CA GLN A 239 29.96 5.51 -3.40
C GLN A 239 30.48 6.77 -4.11
N GLN A 240 30.01 7.96 -3.72
CA GLN A 240 30.49 9.24 -4.25
C GLN A 240 31.88 9.60 -3.72
N GLN A 241 32.20 9.19 -2.48
CA GLN A 241 33.52 9.37 -1.87
C GLN A 241 34.54 8.33 -2.32
N ARG A 242 34.10 7.20 -2.91
CA ARG A 242 35.04 6.28 -3.56
C ARG A 242 35.66 7.02 -4.76
N PRO A 243 37.01 7.14 -4.81
CA PRO A 243 37.70 7.63 -6.00
C PRO A 243 37.15 6.87 -7.20
N ARG A 244 36.85 7.57 -8.33
CA ARG A 244 36.37 6.93 -9.58
C ARG A 244 37.13 5.64 -9.77
N ALA A 245 36.45 4.53 -9.51
CA ALA A 245 37.11 3.26 -9.34
C ALA A 245 37.93 2.97 -10.59
N GLN A 246 39.17 2.52 -10.39
CA GLN A 246 39.89 1.80 -11.44
C GLN A 246 38.91 0.82 -12.09
N PRO A 247 38.97 0.62 -13.42
CA PRO A 247 38.09 -0.30 -14.13
C PRO A 247 37.99 -1.57 -13.31
N GLN A 248 36.77 -1.93 -12.91
CA GLN A 248 36.56 -3.08 -12.03
C GLN A 248 37.39 -4.22 -12.60
N PRO A 249 38.30 -4.82 -11.81
CA PRO A 249 39.17 -5.87 -12.30
C PRO A 249 38.27 -6.84 -13.05
N GLN A 250 38.55 -7.00 -14.35
CA GLN A 250 37.75 -7.81 -15.29
C GLN A 250 37.23 -8.98 -14.50
N GLN A 251 35.91 -9.01 -14.28
CA GLN A 251 35.23 -9.89 -13.35
C GLN A 251 35.80 -11.29 -13.57
N LYS A 252 36.77 -11.66 -12.72
CA LYS A 252 37.64 -12.82 -12.95
C LYS A 252 36.66 -13.97 -13.11
N GLN A 253 36.65 -14.63 -14.29
CA GLN A 253 35.65 -15.64 -14.65
C GLN A 253 35.37 -16.47 -13.41
N LEU A 254 34.17 -16.31 -12.85
CA LEU A 254 33.80 -16.86 -11.56
C LEU A 254 33.48 -18.34 -11.81
N GLY A 255 34.52 -19.15 -12.04
CA GLY A 255 34.40 -20.59 -12.32
C GLY A 255 33.42 -20.95 -13.44
N ASP A 256 32.89 -22.17 -13.37
CA ASP A 256 31.91 -22.78 -14.28
C ASP A 256 30.48 -22.18 -14.11
N CYS A 257 30.36 -20.88 -13.86
CA CYS A 257 29.08 -20.18 -13.76
C CYS A 257 28.66 -19.55 -15.10
N LEU A 258 27.38 -19.72 -15.45
CA LEU A 258 26.74 -19.00 -16.55
C LEU A 258 26.85 -17.49 -16.34
N ARG A 259 27.07 -16.76 -17.44
CA ARG A 259 27.06 -15.30 -17.41
C ARG A 259 25.62 -14.81 -17.27
N ILE A 260 25.30 -14.25 -16.10
CA ILE A 260 23.97 -13.68 -15.82
C ILE A 260 24.03 -12.16 -15.91
N VAL A 261 23.18 -11.59 -16.76
CA VAL A 261 22.98 -10.14 -16.88
C VAL A 261 21.57 -9.81 -16.43
N GLY A 262 21.38 -8.83 -15.53
CA GLY A 262 20.05 -8.32 -15.23
C GLY A 262 19.68 -7.94 -13.79
N PRO A 263 20.18 -8.58 -12.70
CA PRO A 263 19.55 -8.39 -11.38
C PRO A 263 19.67 -6.95 -10.83
N GLY A 264 20.58 -6.13 -11.37
CA GLY A 264 20.69 -4.69 -11.04
C GLY A 264 20.41 -3.74 -12.20
N THR A 265 20.11 -4.24 -13.40
CA THR A 265 20.01 -3.41 -14.60
C THR A 265 18.60 -3.45 -15.18
N HIS A 266 17.95 -2.31 -15.30
CA HIS A 266 16.67 -2.18 -16.02
C HIS A 266 16.92 -1.99 -17.51
N LYS A 267 17.66 -2.95 -18.10
CA LYS A 267 17.86 -3.02 -19.54
C LYS A 267 16.64 -3.68 -20.17
N PRO A 268 16.00 -3.05 -21.16
CA PRO A 268 14.88 -3.64 -21.89
C PRO A 268 15.30 -4.93 -22.60
N TYR A 269 14.29 -5.69 -23.03
CA TYR A 269 14.45 -6.79 -23.97
C TYR A 269 15.19 -6.32 -25.22
N SER A 270 15.91 -7.23 -25.90
CA SER A 270 16.60 -6.95 -27.15
C SER A 270 16.53 -8.18 -28.06
N PRO A 271 15.91 -8.08 -29.24
CA PRO A 271 15.70 -9.21 -30.13
C PRO A 271 17.00 -9.71 -30.78
N GLU A 272 18.03 -8.85 -30.87
CA GLU A 272 19.30 -9.15 -31.55
C GLU A 272 19.98 -10.43 -31.03
N ASN A 273 19.71 -10.84 -29.80
CA ASN A 273 20.32 -12.04 -29.18
C ASN A 273 19.27 -13.02 -28.62
N ALA A 274 18.01 -12.93 -29.05
CA ALA A 274 16.94 -13.77 -28.50
C ALA A 274 17.18 -15.27 -28.71
N SER A 275 17.77 -15.65 -29.84
CA SER A 275 18.07 -17.05 -30.18
C SER A 275 19.20 -17.67 -29.35
N THR A 276 20.20 -16.87 -28.98
CA THR A 276 21.42 -17.33 -28.27
C THR A 276 21.41 -17.04 -26.77
N THR A 277 20.39 -16.31 -26.29
CA THR A 277 20.26 -15.92 -24.90
C THR A 277 19.12 -16.68 -24.25
N PHE A 278 19.32 -17.13 -23.02
CA PHE A 278 18.24 -17.64 -22.17
C PHE A 278 17.56 -16.47 -21.44
N TRP A 279 16.37 -16.10 -21.89
CA TRP A 279 15.62 -14.95 -21.40
C TRP A 279 14.60 -15.36 -20.36
N VAL A 280 14.67 -14.71 -19.21
CA VAL A 280 13.76 -14.98 -18.09
C VAL A 280 13.22 -13.67 -17.54
N THR A 281 12.01 -13.70 -16.99
CA THR A 281 11.44 -12.54 -16.31
C THR A 281 10.56 -12.93 -15.13
N MET A 282 10.32 -11.94 -14.27
CA MET A 282 9.27 -11.97 -13.25
C MET A 282 8.32 -10.83 -13.57
N VAL A 283 7.03 -11.12 -13.65
CA VAL A 283 5.99 -10.11 -13.84
C VAL A 283 5.28 -9.87 -12.51
N ARG A 284 4.83 -8.66 -12.28
CA ARG A 284 4.12 -8.25 -11.07
C ARG A 284 2.85 -7.55 -11.49
N ASP A 285 1.80 -7.73 -10.71
CA ASP A 285 0.56 -6.97 -10.86
C ASP A 285 0.86 -5.46 -10.98
N PRO A 286 0.25 -4.75 -11.95
CA PRO A 286 0.59 -3.35 -12.23
C PRO A 286 0.34 -2.40 -11.05
N ALA A 287 -0.72 -2.60 -10.25
CA ALA A 287 -0.98 -1.77 -9.08
C ALA A 287 0.06 -2.03 -7.99
N ASP A 288 0.36 -3.30 -7.70
CA ASP A 288 1.37 -3.64 -6.70
C ASP A 288 2.76 -3.16 -7.11
N ARG A 289 3.08 -3.21 -8.41
CA ARG A 289 4.32 -2.68 -8.98
C ARG A 289 4.38 -1.17 -8.75
N THR A 290 3.30 -0.44 -9.05
CA THR A 290 3.21 1.01 -8.92
C THR A 290 3.35 1.46 -7.47
N ILE A 291 2.66 0.79 -6.53
CA ILE A 291 2.81 1.03 -5.09
C ILE A 291 4.25 0.78 -4.65
N SER A 292 4.85 -0.35 -5.04
CA SER A 292 6.23 -0.68 -4.68
C SER A 292 7.26 0.27 -5.30
N ALA A 293 6.97 0.81 -6.48
CA ALA A 293 7.79 1.83 -7.13
C ALA A 293 7.72 3.14 -6.35
N PHE A 294 6.52 3.59 -5.98
CA PHE A 294 6.30 4.80 -5.18
C PHE A 294 7.07 4.75 -3.85
N GLU A 295 6.86 3.70 -3.06
CA GLU A 295 7.49 3.52 -1.74
C GLU A 295 9.02 3.51 -1.85
N TYR A 296 9.54 2.92 -2.93
CA TYR A 296 10.98 2.81 -3.18
C TYR A 296 11.56 4.00 -3.95
N GLY A 297 11.19 5.22 -3.52
CA GLY A 297 11.73 6.45 -4.08
C GLY A 297 11.22 6.73 -5.50
N ARG A 298 9.97 6.33 -5.78
CA ARG A 298 9.28 6.55 -7.06
C ARG A 298 10.13 5.98 -8.20
N HIS A 299 10.41 4.68 -8.15
CA HIS A 299 11.39 4.05 -9.04
C HIS A 299 10.83 3.91 -10.47
N VAL A 300 11.35 4.73 -11.40
CA VAL A 300 10.97 4.75 -12.82
C VAL A 300 12.25 4.98 -13.63
N PHE A 301 12.78 3.92 -14.24
CA PHE A 301 14.06 3.99 -14.95
C PHE A 301 13.87 4.53 -16.36
N GLY A 302 14.79 5.38 -16.84
CA GLY A 302 14.71 5.97 -18.18
C GLY A 302 13.90 7.27 -18.29
N ALA A 303 13.32 7.77 -17.19
CA ALA A 303 12.65 9.06 -17.17
C ALA A 303 13.65 10.21 -17.47
N ILE A 304 13.23 11.12 -18.36
CA ILE A 304 13.93 12.38 -18.65
C ILE A 304 13.87 13.33 -17.45
N GLU A 305 14.67 14.40 -17.45
CA GLU A 305 14.79 15.28 -16.28
C GLU A 305 13.47 15.95 -15.88
N GLU A 306 12.67 16.41 -16.86
CA GLU A 306 11.34 16.97 -16.61
C GLU A 306 10.42 15.96 -15.91
N ASP A 307 10.39 14.71 -16.39
CA ASP A 307 9.59 13.64 -15.79
C ASP A 307 10.09 13.26 -14.40
N ARG A 308 11.40 13.32 -14.14
CA ARG A 308 11.94 13.12 -12.79
C ARG A 308 11.45 14.19 -11.83
N GLN A 309 11.35 15.44 -12.26
CA GLN A 309 10.79 16.52 -11.45
C GLN A 309 9.31 16.28 -11.15
N LYS A 310 8.50 16.01 -12.19
CA LYS A 310 7.07 15.68 -12.05
C LYS A 310 6.86 14.53 -11.06
N LYS A 311 7.62 13.46 -11.26
CA LYS A 311 7.63 12.29 -10.38
C LYS A 311 7.90 12.66 -8.94
N ASN A 312 8.94 13.44 -8.68
CA ASN A 312 9.33 13.84 -7.31
C ASN A 312 8.28 14.77 -6.68
N SER A 313 7.56 15.55 -7.49
CA SER A 313 6.50 16.45 -7.02
C SER A 313 5.13 15.80 -6.83
N ALA A 314 4.90 14.60 -7.40
CA ALA A 314 3.59 13.94 -7.30
C ALA A 314 3.17 13.70 -5.85
N GLN A 315 1.97 14.12 -5.48
CA GLN A 315 1.43 13.91 -4.14
C GLN A 315 0.75 12.55 -4.07
N GLY A 316 1.11 11.75 -3.06
CA GLY A 316 0.54 10.42 -2.88
C GLY A 316 0.92 9.41 -3.98
N VAL A 317 0.50 8.16 -3.77
CA VAL A 317 0.73 7.05 -4.70
C VAL A 317 -0.20 7.13 -5.91
N ASP A 318 -1.39 7.70 -5.74
CA ASP A 318 -2.37 8.02 -6.77
C ASP A 318 -1.86 9.09 -7.74
N GLY A 319 -1.33 10.21 -7.21
CA GLY A 319 -0.73 11.23 -8.06
C GLY A 319 0.52 10.73 -8.80
N PHE A 320 1.22 9.73 -8.27
CA PHE A 320 2.31 9.06 -8.96
C PHE A 320 1.83 8.09 -10.03
N ALA A 321 0.77 7.32 -9.76
CA ALA A 321 0.16 6.40 -10.73
C ALA A 321 -0.47 7.13 -11.92
N ALA A 322 -0.98 8.34 -11.71
CA ALA A 322 -1.57 9.17 -12.75
C ALA A 322 -0.55 9.81 -13.72
N LEU A 323 0.75 9.53 -13.55
CA LEU A 323 1.79 10.02 -14.46
C LEU A 323 1.89 9.08 -15.67
N ASP A 324 1.58 9.60 -16.85
CA ASP A 324 1.66 8.90 -18.16
C ASP A 324 3.00 8.17 -18.46
N PHE A 325 4.13 8.59 -17.89
CA PHE A 325 5.41 7.86 -18.05
C PHE A 325 5.61 6.72 -17.05
N VAL A 326 4.74 6.56 -16.04
CA VAL A 326 4.73 5.44 -15.08
C VAL A 326 3.98 4.24 -15.66
N GLU A 327 2.99 4.49 -16.50
CA GLU A 327 2.17 3.52 -17.20
C GLU A 327 2.99 2.62 -18.12
N GLY A 328 2.50 1.38 -18.30
CA GLY A 328 3.01 0.43 -19.28
C GLY A 328 4.49 0.08 -19.12
N CYS A 329 5.02 0.17 -17.90
CA CYS A 329 6.43 -0.06 -17.63
C CYS A 329 6.90 -1.46 -18.05
N ALA A 330 6.11 -2.50 -17.77
CA ALA A 330 6.44 -3.87 -18.17
C ALA A 330 6.38 -4.02 -19.70
N THR A 331 5.35 -3.45 -20.31
CA THR A 331 5.15 -3.43 -21.77
C THR A 331 6.32 -2.77 -22.48
N LYS A 332 6.73 -1.55 -22.08
CA LYS A 332 7.93 -0.86 -22.60
C LYS A 332 9.18 -1.73 -22.51
N MET A 333 9.41 -2.34 -21.34
CA MET A 333 10.58 -3.17 -21.10
C MET A 333 10.62 -4.40 -22.02
N MET A 334 9.48 -4.92 -22.47
CA MET A 334 9.40 -6.00 -23.45
C MET A 334 9.66 -5.54 -24.89
N VAL A 335 9.48 -4.25 -25.20
CA VAL A 335 9.62 -3.70 -26.57
C VAL A 335 10.81 -2.75 -26.73
N GLU A 336 11.93 -3.10 -26.09
CA GLU A 336 13.21 -2.39 -26.23
C GLU A 336 13.21 -0.95 -25.64
N GLN A 337 12.22 -0.62 -24.80
CA GLN A 337 12.08 0.71 -24.20
C GLN A 337 12.24 0.69 -22.68
N HIS A 338 12.78 1.77 -22.12
CA HIS A 338 12.89 1.89 -20.67
C HIS A 338 11.51 2.22 -20.06
N CYS A 339 11.25 1.73 -18.85
CA CYS A 339 10.01 1.96 -18.10
C CYS A 339 9.46 3.41 -18.15
N GLY A 340 10.33 4.41 -17.98
CA GLY A 340 9.99 5.83 -17.97
C GLY A 340 10.25 6.57 -19.27
N SER A 341 10.57 5.89 -20.38
CA SER A 341 10.82 6.57 -21.65
C SER A 341 9.52 7.11 -22.26
N ARG A 342 9.68 8.18 -23.04
CA ARG A 342 8.67 8.77 -23.91
C ARG A 342 9.26 9.00 -25.31
N PRO A 343 8.45 9.16 -26.36
CA PRO A 343 6.99 9.03 -26.38
C PRO A 343 6.52 7.58 -26.21
N TRP A 344 5.22 7.40 -26.02
CA TRP A 344 4.53 6.10 -26.08
C TRP A 344 3.86 5.97 -27.47
N PRO A 345 4.58 5.54 -28.52
CA PRO A 345 3.99 5.42 -29.85
C PRO A 345 3.10 4.17 -29.94
N ASP A 346 1.84 4.35 -30.33
CA ASP A 346 0.84 3.29 -30.58
C ASP A 346 0.81 2.17 -29.52
N THR A 347 0.01 2.38 -28.48
CA THR A 347 -0.15 1.44 -27.36
C THR A 347 -0.55 0.03 -27.79
N SER A 348 -1.36 -0.12 -28.84
CA SER A 348 -1.83 -1.43 -29.29
C SER A 348 -0.69 -2.23 -29.89
N ALA A 349 0.04 -1.65 -30.85
CA ALA A 349 1.15 -2.33 -31.51
C ALA A 349 2.28 -2.70 -30.52
N MET A 350 2.54 -1.84 -29.54
CA MET A 350 3.50 -2.14 -28.47
C MET A 350 3.03 -3.29 -27.58
N LEU A 351 1.76 -3.31 -27.19
CA LEU A 351 1.19 -4.39 -26.38
C LEU A 351 1.23 -5.72 -27.13
N ASP A 352 0.85 -5.74 -28.41
CA ASP A 352 0.91 -6.95 -29.25
C ASP A 352 2.34 -7.50 -29.35
N LYS A 353 3.32 -6.61 -29.58
CA LYS A 353 4.75 -7.00 -29.59
C LYS A 353 5.18 -7.50 -28.21
N ALA A 354 4.78 -6.86 -27.12
CA ALA A 354 5.12 -7.29 -25.76
C ALA A 354 4.53 -8.67 -25.43
N ILE A 355 3.27 -8.92 -25.81
CA ILE A 355 2.63 -10.23 -25.66
C ILE A 355 3.38 -11.27 -26.51
N SER A 356 3.78 -10.93 -27.73
CA SER A 356 4.58 -11.84 -28.56
C SER A 356 5.92 -12.17 -27.92
N VAL A 357 6.67 -11.19 -27.40
CA VAL A 357 7.94 -11.43 -26.69
C VAL A 357 7.71 -12.33 -25.48
N LEU A 358 6.74 -11.97 -24.64
CA LEU A 358 6.37 -12.74 -23.45
C LEU A 358 6.02 -14.18 -23.80
N THR A 359 5.28 -14.38 -24.90
CA THR A 359 4.78 -15.69 -25.28
C THR A 359 5.84 -16.51 -26.00
N ASN A 360 6.64 -15.91 -26.88
CA ASN A 360 7.44 -16.63 -27.89
C ASN A 360 8.94 -16.60 -27.65
N ASP A 361 9.45 -15.57 -26.97
CA ASP A 361 10.88 -15.27 -26.88
C ASP A 361 11.46 -15.49 -25.48
N LEU A 362 10.63 -15.44 -24.44
CA LEU A 362 11.06 -15.75 -23.07
C LEU A 362 11.04 -17.27 -22.83
N ASP A 363 12.13 -17.77 -22.23
CA ASP A 363 12.29 -19.16 -21.82
C ASP A 363 11.63 -19.43 -20.44
N PHE A 364 11.43 -18.40 -19.61
CA PHE A 364 10.67 -18.49 -18.35
C PHE A 364 9.97 -17.17 -18.00
N VAL A 365 8.74 -17.29 -17.46
CA VAL A 365 7.94 -16.17 -16.95
C VAL A 365 7.39 -16.55 -15.58
N GLY A 366 7.84 -15.89 -14.51
CA GLY A 366 7.29 -16.07 -13.17
C GLY A 366 6.34 -14.95 -12.74
N ILE A 367 5.53 -15.19 -11.71
CA ILE A 367 4.57 -14.24 -11.14
C ILE A 367 4.97 -13.86 -9.72
N THR A 368 5.14 -12.56 -9.46
CA THR A 368 5.71 -12.08 -8.19
C THR A 368 4.83 -12.37 -6.97
N SER A 369 3.50 -12.41 -7.13
CA SER A 369 2.56 -12.79 -6.06
C SER A 369 2.53 -14.29 -5.77
N ARG A 370 2.99 -15.12 -6.71
CA ARG A 370 3.16 -16.58 -6.58
C ARG A 370 4.66 -16.92 -6.52
N TRP A 371 5.36 -16.29 -5.58
CA TRP A 371 6.83 -16.29 -5.55
C TRP A 371 7.39 -17.71 -5.43
N ARG A 372 6.92 -18.48 -4.45
CA ARG A 372 7.42 -19.83 -4.18
C ARG A 372 7.14 -20.75 -5.36
N GLU A 373 5.92 -20.68 -5.89
CA GLU A 373 5.53 -21.45 -7.07
C GLU A 373 6.36 -21.06 -8.30
N SER A 374 6.71 -19.78 -8.46
CA SER A 374 7.59 -19.34 -9.54
C SER A 374 9.01 -19.89 -9.41
N ILE A 375 9.58 -19.93 -8.20
CA ILE A 375 10.89 -20.54 -7.98
C ILE A 375 10.82 -22.05 -8.26
N CYS A 376 9.79 -22.73 -7.73
CA CYS A 376 9.59 -24.16 -7.97
C CYS A 376 9.42 -24.48 -9.46
N LEU A 377 8.57 -23.73 -10.16
CA LEU A 377 8.32 -23.89 -11.58
C LEU A 377 9.58 -23.64 -12.42
N PHE A 378 10.37 -22.63 -12.08
CA PHE A 378 11.63 -22.39 -12.78
C PHE A 378 12.56 -23.61 -12.73
N HIS A 379 12.74 -24.19 -11.55
CA HIS A 379 13.58 -25.37 -11.37
C HIS A 379 12.96 -26.63 -11.97
N ALA A 380 11.62 -26.78 -11.96
CA ALA A 380 10.94 -27.89 -12.62
C ALA A 380 11.11 -27.84 -14.15
N MET A 381 11.06 -26.65 -14.74
CA MET A 381 11.22 -26.45 -16.19
C MET A 381 12.67 -26.62 -16.66
N HIS A 382 13.64 -26.14 -15.86
CA HIS A 382 15.01 -25.89 -16.34
C HIS A 382 16.12 -26.53 -15.48
N GLY A 383 15.77 -27.23 -14.41
CA GLY A 383 16.71 -27.95 -13.55
C GLY A 383 16.92 -29.40 -14.00
N GLU A 384 18.13 -29.94 -13.82
CA GLU A 384 18.46 -31.36 -14.07
C GLU A 384 17.99 -32.28 -12.91
N GLY A 385 16.80 -32.00 -12.38
CA GLY A 385 16.40 -32.44 -11.06
C GLY A 385 16.56 -31.30 -10.08
N PHE A 386 15.46 -30.98 -9.40
CA PHE A 386 15.46 -30.06 -8.28
C PHE A 386 16.65 -30.44 -7.38
N PHE A 387 17.51 -29.46 -7.06
CA PHE A 387 18.45 -29.65 -5.96
C PHE A 387 17.66 -30.26 -4.83
N SER A 388 17.98 -31.51 -4.48
CA SER A 388 17.29 -32.17 -3.40
C SER A 388 17.23 -31.20 -2.23
N VAL A 389 16.04 -30.69 -1.96
CA VAL A 389 15.74 -29.86 -0.80
C VAL A 389 16.02 -30.65 0.49
N SER A 390 16.48 -31.91 0.38
CA SER A 390 17.16 -32.63 1.46
C SER A 390 18.18 -31.77 2.18
N GLU A 391 18.77 -30.77 1.53
CA GLU A 391 19.53 -29.74 2.22
C GLU A 391 18.76 -28.43 2.13
N CYS A 392 18.06 -28.04 3.20
CA CYS A 392 17.32 -26.77 3.34
C CYS A 392 18.18 -25.49 3.11
N GLY A 393 19.44 -25.62 2.67
CA GLY A 393 20.37 -24.53 2.36
C GLY A 393 19.94 -23.63 1.19
N ALA A 394 19.06 -24.09 0.29
CA ALA A 394 18.53 -23.25 -0.80
C ALA A 394 17.38 -22.31 -0.38
N MET A 395 17.03 -22.25 0.91
CA MET A 395 15.94 -21.41 1.41
C MET A 395 16.06 -19.92 1.04
N PHE A 396 17.29 -19.40 0.86
CA PHE A 396 17.50 -17.99 0.51
C PHE A 396 16.83 -17.57 -0.81
N GLU A 397 16.63 -18.49 -1.76
CA GLU A 397 15.93 -18.22 -3.03
C GLU A 397 14.42 -17.98 -2.84
N LEU A 398 13.85 -18.65 -1.84
CA LEU A 398 12.42 -18.60 -1.54
C LEU A 398 12.05 -17.29 -0.83
N PHE A 399 13.04 -16.55 -0.33
CA PHE A 399 12.83 -15.22 0.21
C PHE A 399 12.65 -14.20 -0.91
N ASN A 400 11.39 -13.83 -1.14
CA ASN A 400 11.08 -12.59 -1.78
C ASN A 400 11.57 -11.45 -0.87
N MET A 401 12.64 -10.74 -1.24
CA MET A 401 13.10 -9.56 -0.48
C MET A 401 12.20 -8.34 -0.74
N ARG A 402 11.18 -8.50 -1.61
CA ARG A 402 10.22 -7.46 -2.00
C ARG A 402 8.79 -7.98 -2.21
N PRO A 403 8.20 -8.74 -1.25
CA PRO A 403 6.79 -9.12 -1.29
C PRO A 403 5.92 -7.91 -1.58
N GLY A 404 4.83 -8.17 -2.32
CA GLY A 404 3.67 -7.29 -2.41
C GLY A 404 3.33 -6.65 -1.07
N HIS A 405 3.31 -7.51 -0.05
CA HIS A 405 2.55 -7.32 1.18
C HIS A 405 3.34 -6.73 2.35
N TYR A 406 4.47 -6.03 2.14
CA TYR A 406 5.23 -5.44 3.25
C TYR A 406 4.44 -4.48 4.13
N ASN A 407 3.33 -3.98 3.61
CA ASN A 407 2.35 -3.25 4.36
C ASN A 407 0.99 -3.63 3.79
N HIS A 408 0.39 -4.68 4.35
CA HIS A 408 -0.92 -5.16 3.95
C HIS A 408 -1.91 -3.98 3.93
N ASP A 409 -1.84 -3.09 4.92
CA ASP A 409 -2.70 -1.90 5.01
C ASP A 409 -2.51 -0.96 3.81
N LEU A 410 -1.28 -0.75 3.32
CA LEU A 410 -1.05 0.07 2.13
C LEU A 410 -1.62 -0.59 0.86
N LEU A 411 -1.45 -1.90 0.70
CA LEU A 411 -2.04 -2.59 -0.44
C LEU A 411 -3.56 -2.54 -0.38
N THR A 412 -4.17 -2.93 0.74
CA THR A 412 -5.62 -2.91 0.92
C THR A 412 -6.19 -1.51 0.68
N LYS A 413 -5.52 -0.47 1.21
CA LYS A 413 -5.95 0.91 1.05
C LYS A 413 -5.83 1.42 -0.39
N TRP A 414 -4.68 1.20 -1.04
CA TRP A 414 -4.36 1.89 -2.28
C TRP A 414 -4.61 1.06 -3.53
N ARG A 415 -4.52 -0.27 -3.46
CA ARG A 415 -4.65 -1.14 -4.63
C ARG A 415 -5.95 -0.91 -5.41
N PRO A 416 -7.15 -0.81 -4.80
CA PRO A 416 -8.38 -0.53 -5.56
C PRO A 416 -8.30 0.81 -6.29
N LYS A 417 -7.87 1.87 -5.58
CA LYS A 417 -7.73 3.22 -6.16
C LYS A 417 -6.74 3.26 -7.32
N ILE A 418 -5.60 2.57 -7.17
CA ILE A 418 -4.57 2.52 -8.21
C ILE A 418 -5.07 1.72 -9.40
N MET A 419 -5.71 0.57 -9.19
CA MET A 419 -6.31 -0.19 -10.30
C MET A 419 -7.31 0.65 -11.09
N THR A 420 -8.20 1.39 -10.43
CA THR A 420 -9.13 2.30 -11.12
C THR A 420 -8.39 3.36 -11.97
N ILE A 421 -7.28 3.93 -11.48
CA ILE A 421 -6.47 4.88 -12.27
C ILE A 421 -5.89 4.18 -13.49
N LEU A 422 -5.28 3.00 -13.33
CA LEU A 422 -4.66 2.26 -14.42
C LEU A 422 -5.68 1.81 -15.47
N GLU A 423 -6.88 1.39 -15.05
CA GLU A 423 -8.00 1.03 -15.92
C GLU A 423 -8.50 2.24 -16.70
N ASN A 424 -8.70 3.39 -16.04
CA ASN A 424 -9.10 4.63 -16.70
C ASN A 424 -8.08 5.11 -17.75
N HIS A 425 -6.80 4.78 -17.54
CA HIS A 425 -5.71 5.11 -18.46
C HIS A 425 -5.53 4.05 -19.55
N ASN A 426 -6.30 2.94 -19.52
CA ASN A 426 -6.10 1.77 -20.37
C ASN A 426 -4.65 1.28 -20.32
N ASP A 427 -4.06 1.19 -19.11
CA ASP A 427 -2.65 0.81 -18.95
C ASP A 427 -2.40 -0.58 -19.58
N PRO A 428 -1.52 -0.70 -20.59
CA PRO A 428 -1.27 -1.96 -21.28
C PRO A 428 -0.64 -3.03 -20.37
N ASP A 429 -0.04 -2.65 -19.24
CA ASP A 429 0.49 -3.62 -18.27
C ASP A 429 -0.63 -4.47 -17.64
N ILE A 430 -1.89 -4.01 -17.61
CA ILE A 430 -3.02 -4.82 -17.12
C ILE A 430 -3.21 -6.05 -18.02
N ILE A 431 -3.31 -5.82 -19.34
CA ILE A 431 -3.51 -6.89 -20.32
C ILE A 431 -2.25 -7.77 -20.39
N LEU A 432 -1.05 -7.16 -20.42
CA LEU A 432 0.20 -7.93 -20.42
C LEU A 432 0.32 -8.83 -19.19
N HIS A 433 -0.06 -8.34 -18.00
CA HIS A 433 -0.06 -9.15 -16.77
C HIS A 433 -1.04 -10.32 -16.85
N GLN A 434 -2.24 -10.12 -17.39
CA GLN A 434 -3.19 -11.22 -17.60
C GLN A 434 -2.61 -12.30 -18.54
N HIS A 435 -1.91 -11.90 -19.60
CA HIS A 435 -1.21 -12.84 -20.48
C HIS A 435 -0.03 -13.54 -19.78
N ALA A 436 0.70 -12.83 -18.92
CA ALA A 436 1.75 -13.41 -18.10
C ALA A 436 1.21 -14.50 -17.16
N VAL A 437 0.08 -14.22 -16.48
CA VAL A 437 -0.58 -15.20 -15.61
C VAL A 437 -1.06 -16.40 -16.41
N LYS A 438 -1.74 -16.21 -17.54
CA LYS A 438 -2.17 -17.33 -18.41
C LYS A 438 -0.99 -18.21 -18.85
N ARG A 439 0.13 -17.58 -19.24
CA ARG A 439 1.36 -18.31 -19.59
C ARG A 439 1.92 -19.08 -18.39
N PHE A 440 1.97 -18.44 -17.23
CA PHE A 440 2.44 -19.05 -15.99
C PHE A 440 1.59 -20.26 -15.60
N GLU A 441 0.26 -20.16 -15.63
CA GLU A 441 -0.63 -21.28 -15.30
C GLU A 441 -0.46 -22.46 -16.27
N ALA A 442 -0.28 -22.18 -17.56
CA ALA A 442 -0.05 -23.23 -18.55
C ALA A 442 1.27 -23.98 -18.30
N ASP A 443 2.33 -23.24 -17.97
CA ASP A 443 3.60 -23.85 -17.58
C ASP A 443 3.47 -24.57 -16.22
N TYR A 444 2.79 -23.98 -15.24
CA TYR A 444 2.52 -24.60 -13.93
C TYR A 444 1.80 -25.94 -14.08
N GLU A 445 0.71 -25.99 -14.85
CA GLU A 445 -0.07 -27.22 -15.04
C GLU A 445 0.78 -28.33 -15.66
N ARG A 446 1.63 -27.97 -16.62
CA ARG A 446 2.50 -28.92 -17.32
C ARG A 446 3.53 -29.56 -16.38
N TYR A 447 4.02 -28.81 -15.40
CA TYR A 447 5.03 -29.26 -14.44
C TYR A 447 4.46 -29.39 -13.02
N ARG A 448 3.14 -29.56 -12.90
CA ARG A 448 2.42 -29.54 -11.63
C ARG A 448 2.99 -30.55 -10.63
N PRO A 449 3.23 -31.83 -10.97
CA PRO A 449 3.75 -32.80 -10.01
C PRO A 449 5.11 -32.39 -9.41
N GLU A 450 6.02 -31.89 -10.23
CA GLU A 450 7.35 -31.44 -9.80
C GLU A 450 7.26 -30.16 -8.95
N VAL A 451 6.36 -29.25 -9.31
CA VAL A 451 6.12 -28.02 -8.55
C VAL A 451 5.50 -28.30 -7.19
N GLU A 452 4.48 -29.17 -7.13
CA GLU A 452 3.84 -29.57 -5.87
C GLU A 452 4.81 -30.33 -4.96
N GLN A 453 5.65 -31.20 -5.51
CA GLN A 453 6.72 -31.86 -4.76
C GLN A 453 7.72 -30.84 -4.20
N CYS A 454 8.17 -29.88 -5.02
CA CYS A 454 9.02 -28.78 -4.56
C CYS A 454 8.39 -28.00 -3.41
N LEU A 455 7.11 -27.62 -3.53
CA LEU A 455 6.41 -26.86 -2.51
C LEU A 455 6.28 -27.64 -1.20
N ALA A 456 5.97 -28.94 -1.26
CA ALA A 456 5.92 -29.80 -0.09
C ALA A 456 7.29 -29.91 0.60
N ASP A 457 8.36 -30.01 -0.18
CA ASP A 457 9.73 -30.03 0.35
C ASP A 457 10.11 -28.70 1.02
N VAL A 458 9.69 -27.58 0.43
CA VAL A 458 9.85 -26.24 1.00
C VAL A 458 9.11 -26.12 2.34
N GLU A 459 7.86 -26.58 2.42
CA GLU A 459 7.08 -26.58 3.65
C GLU A 459 7.73 -27.43 4.74
N ARG A 460 8.22 -28.62 4.39
CA ARG A 460 8.97 -29.48 5.33
C ARG A 460 10.22 -28.78 5.87
N CYS A 461 10.95 -28.04 5.04
CA CYS A 461 12.13 -27.28 5.48
C CYS A 461 11.78 -26.09 6.38
N MET A 462 10.66 -25.41 6.15
CA MET A 462 10.22 -24.30 7.00
C MET A 462 9.65 -24.79 8.33
N GLY A 463 8.87 -25.86 8.33
CA GLY A 463 8.26 -26.42 9.56
C GLY A 463 9.29 -26.99 10.54
N ASN A 464 10.41 -27.52 10.05
CA ASN A 464 11.50 -27.98 10.91
C ASN A 464 12.35 -26.85 11.51
N ASN A 465 12.14 -25.60 11.06
CA ASN A 465 12.95 -24.43 11.43
C ASN A 465 12.23 -23.46 12.38
N GLU A 466 11.14 -23.85 13.06
CA GLU A 466 10.45 -22.99 14.06
C GLU A 466 11.36 -22.52 15.23
N ASN A 467 12.59 -23.03 15.33
CA ASN A 467 13.60 -22.62 16.32
C ASN A 467 14.64 -21.58 15.80
N ILE A 468 14.55 -21.09 14.55
CA ILE A 468 15.40 -20.04 13.98
C ILE A 468 14.60 -18.75 13.83
#